data_AF-A0A2G9NVU9-F1
#
_entry.id   AF-A0A2G9NVU9-F1
#
_cell.length_a   1.000
_cell.length_b   1.000
_cell.length_c   1.000
_cell.angle_alpha   90.00
_cell.angle_beta   90.00
_cell.angle_gamma   90.00
#
_symmetry.space_group_name_H-M   'P 1'
#
loop_
_entity.id
_entity.type
_entity.pdbx_description
1 polymer ?
#
loop_
_entity_poly.entity_id
_entity_poly.type
_entity_poly.pdbx_seq_one_letter_code
_entity_poly.pdbx_strand_id
1 'polypeptide(L)'
;EKLDIENQILVSISVRANGDVRAAINDLQTFVLSEGPENNYLTLDERNKEMDIFNAMKFIFKDLMRDDTLWIYDKIDLPLDKIFLWLEENIPYEYSGEELFRAYEMLSLADVFRGRIMKQRHWRFLVYQNIFLSAGIALSKKSPKLGFTKYQKPTRILKIWLANNQNKNKNTIVSKYAHKTHCSKKKAMKEFHFIKYILKDEEIQRKLDLSEQEIDYLVKLK
;
A
#
# COMPACT_ATOMS: atom_id res chain seq x y z
N GLU A 1 -44.84 -15.29 -3.18
CA GLU A 1 -44.55 -16.74 -3.10
C GLU A 1 -45.18 -17.28 -1.81
N LYS A 2 -45.74 -18.49 -1.79
CA LYS A 2 -46.32 -19.11 -0.59
C LYS A 2 -45.23 -19.79 0.23
N LEU A 3 -44.29 -19.01 0.76
CA LEU A 3 -43.14 -19.51 1.52
C LEU A 3 -43.41 -19.36 3.01
N ASP A 4 -43.23 -20.44 3.77
CA ASP A 4 -43.29 -20.45 5.22
C ASP A 4 -41.86 -20.37 5.75
N ILE A 5 -41.42 -19.16 6.08
CA ILE A 5 -40.05 -18.87 6.52
C ILE A 5 -40.09 -18.34 7.94
N GLU A 6 -39.26 -18.90 8.82
CA GLU A 6 -39.14 -18.42 10.19
C GLU A 6 -38.70 -16.96 10.24
N ASN A 7 -39.34 -16.18 11.12
CA ASN A 7 -39.09 -14.74 11.23
C ASN A 7 -37.62 -14.42 11.61
N GLN A 8 -36.95 -15.32 12.35
CA GLN A 8 -35.53 -15.16 12.69
C GLN A 8 -34.63 -15.14 11.45
N ILE A 9 -35.01 -15.85 10.39
CA ILE A 9 -34.28 -15.92 9.12
C ILE A 9 -34.48 -14.62 8.33
N LEU A 10 -35.68 -14.07 8.33
CA LEU A 10 -35.96 -12.77 7.73
C LEU A 10 -35.19 -11.64 8.44
N VAL A 11 -35.13 -11.69 9.77
CA VAL A 11 -34.33 -10.74 10.56
C VAL A 11 -32.84 -10.87 10.25
N SER A 12 -32.28 -12.07 10.17
CA SER A 12 -30.85 -12.25 9.85
C SER A 12 -30.49 -11.77 8.43
N ILE A 13 -31.34 -12.06 7.43
CA ILE A 13 -31.16 -11.58 6.05
C ILE A 13 -31.25 -10.05 6.00
N SER A 14 -32.22 -9.44 6.67
CA SER A 14 -32.39 -7.99 6.69
C SER A 14 -31.21 -7.26 7.34
N VAL A 15 -30.68 -7.78 8.45
CA VAL A 15 -29.46 -7.24 9.10
C VAL A 15 -28.26 -7.35 8.16
N ARG A 16 -28.10 -8.47 7.46
CA ARG A 16 -26.97 -8.68 6.54
C ARG A 16 -27.04 -7.78 5.30
N ALA A 17 -28.24 -7.59 4.76
CA ALA A 17 -28.45 -6.79 3.56
C ALA A 17 -28.14 -5.30 3.77
N ASN A 18 -28.14 -4.82 5.03
CA ASN A 18 -27.78 -3.45 5.41
C ASN A 18 -28.44 -2.37 4.53
N GLY A 19 -29.71 -2.58 4.17
CA GLY A 19 -30.49 -1.67 3.32
C GLY A 19 -30.45 -1.95 1.81
N ASP A 20 -29.66 -2.92 1.32
CA ASP A 20 -29.71 -3.36 -0.08
C ASP A 20 -30.80 -4.41 -0.30
N VAL A 21 -31.96 -3.96 -0.80
CA VAL A 21 -33.13 -4.80 -1.09
C VAL A 21 -32.81 -5.86 -2.15
N ARG A 22 -31.94 -5.57 -3.13
CA ARG A 22 -31.58 -6.55 -4.17
C ARG A 22 -30.76 -7.69 -3.57
N ALA A 23 -29.80 -7.35 -2.71
CA ALA A 23 -29.02 -8.34 -1.99
C ALA A 23 -29.91 -9.21 -1.08
N ALA A 24 -30.87 -8.59 -0.37
CA ALA A 24 -31.83 -9.31 0.48
C ALA A 24 -32.69 -10.32 -0.31
N ILE A 25 -33.18 -9.94 -1.49
CA ILE A 25 -33.99 -10.82 -2.34
C ILE A 25 -33.15 -11.99 -2.86
N ASN A 26 -31.92 -11.73 -3.34
CA ASN A 26 -31.03 -12.79 -3.82
C ASN A 26 -30.67 -13.79 -2.71
N ASP A 27 -30.47 -13.29 -1.49
CA ASP A 27 -30.18 -14.10 -0.31
C ASP A 27 -31.37 -14.98 0.09
N LEU A 28 -32.57 -14.40 0.06
CA LEU A 28 -33.80 -15.13 0.34
C LEU A 28 -34.06 -16.19 -0.74
N GLN A 29 -33.84 -15.87 -2.01
CA GLN A 29 -33.96 -16.82 -3.11
C GLN A 29 -32.94 -17.97 -2.97
N THR A 30 -31.69 -17.66 -2.60
CA THR A 30 -30.65 -18.66 -2.36
C THR A 30 -31.01 -19.58 -1.20
N PHE A 31 -31.57 -19.01 -0.13
CA PHE A 31 -32.08 -19.76 1.02
C PHE A 31 -33.19 -20.73 0.60
N VAL A 32 -34.18 -20.26 -0.16
CA VAL A 32 -35.31 -21.07 -0.63
C VAL A 32 -34.88 -22.18 -1.59
N LEU A 33 -33.90 -21.94 -2.45
CA LEU A 33 -33.39 -22.94 -3.40
C LEU A 33 -32.52 -24.02 -2.75
N SER A 34 -32.06 -23.81 -1.52
CA SER A 34 -31.20 -24.72 -0.78
C SER A 34 -32.03 -25.70 0.08
N GLU A 35 -32.96 -26.45 -0.52
CA GLU A 35 -33.83 -27.39 0.18
C GLU A 35 -33.08 -28.66 0.66
N GLY A 36 -32.41 -28.60 1.81
CA GLY A 36 -31.77 -29.76 2.45
C GLY A 36 -31.95 -29.76 3.98
N PRO A 37 -32.40 -30.86 4.62
CA PRO A 37 -32.79 -30.90 6.04
C PRO A 37 -31.63 -30.85 7.05
N GLU A 38 -30.38 -30.64 6.63
CA GLU A 38 -29.20 -30.62 7.52
C GLU A 38 -28.26 -29.41 7.37
N ASN A 39 -28.53 -28.43 6.50
CA ASN A 39 -27.54 -27.40 6.21
C ASN A 39 -27.61 -26.19 7.14
N ASN A 40 -26.99 -26.35 8.31
CA ASN A 40 -26.25 -25.35 9.08
C ASN A 40 -26.53 -23.88 8.72
N TYR A 41 -27.31 -23.24 9.57
CA TYR A 41 -27.46 -21.80 9.78
C TYR A 41 -26.14 -21.00 9.96
N LEU A 42 -24.98 -21.64 9.80
CA LEU A 42 -23.63 -21.15 10.12
C LEU A 42 -22.76 -20.80 8.91
N THR A 43 -23.17 -21.14 7.68
CA THR A 43 -22.34 -21.00 6.46
C THR A 43 -22.83 -19.96 5.46
N LEU A 44 -23.68 -19.03 5.88
CA LEU A 44 -23.83 -17.78 5.15
C LEU A 44 -22.87 -16.76 5.76
N ASP A 45 -21.61 -16.86 5.33
CA ASP A 45 -20.49 -16.01 5.72
C ASP A 45 -20.90 -14.52 5.71
N GLU A 46 -20.50 -13.79 6.74
CA GLU A 46 -20.83 -12.37 6.90
C GLU A 46 -20.17 -11.57 5.77
N ARG A 47 -20.92 -11.29 4.69
CA ARG A 47 -20.44 -10.51 3.52
C ARG A 47 -19.86 -9.14 3.86
N ASN A 48 -20.11 -8.60 5.06
CA ASN A 48 -19.90 -7.21 5.40
C ASN A 48 -19.04 -7.00 6.66
N LYS A 49 -17.95 -7.75 6.82
CA LYS A 49 -16.87 -7.28 7.70
C LYS A 49 -15.69 -6.81 6.86
N GLU A 50 -15.88 -5.67 6.19
CA GLU A 50 -14.76 -4.83 5.81
C GLU A 50 -14.06 -4.38 7.11
N MET A 51 -13.01 -5.10 7.45
CA MET A 51 -12.16 -4.74 8.57
C MET A 51 -11.35 -3.51 8.18
N ASP A 52 -11.39 -2.50 9.04
CA ASP A 52 -10.56 -1.31 8.89
C ASP A 52 -9.06 -1.67 8.91
N ILE A 53 -8.26 -1.02 8.05
CA ILE A 53 -6.81 -1.22 7.94
C ILE A 53 -6.10 -0.97 9.27
N PHE A 54 -6.60 -0.06 10.09
CA PHE A 54 -6.04 0.21 11.42
C PHE A 54 -6.18 -0.98 12.36
N ASN A 55 -7.32 -1.69 12.30
CA ASN A 55 -7.54 -2.90 13.07
C ASN A 55 -6.67 -4.06 12.55
N ALA A 56 -6.51 -4.17 11.23
CA ALA A 56 -5.59 -5.13 10.64
C ALA A 56 -4.15 -4.92 11.10
N MET A 57 -3.67 -3.68 11.05
CA MET A 57 -2.33 -3.32 11.52
C MET A 57 -2.17 -3.63 13.01
N LYS A 58 -3.18 -3.30 13.83
CA LYS A 58 -3.15 -3.63 15.26
C LYS A 58 -3.01 -5.13 15.47
N PHE A 59 -3.77 -5.95 14.74
CA PHE A 59 -3.69 -7.41 14.84
C PHE A 59 -2.30 -7.93 14.43
N ILE A 60 -1.76 -7.46 13.32
CA ILE A 60 -0.43 -7.90 12.82
C ILE A 60 0.70 -7.46 13.75
N PHE A 61 0.67 -6.21 14.20
CA PHE A 61 1.75 -5.63 14.99
C PHE A 61 1.68 -5.99 16.47
N LYS A 62 0.48 -6.12 17.05
CA LYS A 62 0.32 -6.33 18.50
C LYS A 62 0.06 -7.77 18.90
N ASP A 63 -0.75 -8.49 18.15
CA ASP A 63 -1.16 -9.84 18.55
C ASP A 63 -0.14 -10.89 18.08
N LEU A 64 -0.02 -11.98 18.83
CA LEU A 64 0.79 -13.11 18.39
C LEU A 64 0.21 -13.72 17.11
N MET A 65 1.09 -14.27 16.27
CA MET A 65 0.68 -14.91 15.02
C MET A 65 -0.30 -16.06 15.31
N ARG A 66 -1.40 -16.09 14.56
CA ARG A 66 -2.44 -17.13 14.55
C ARG A 66 -2.72 -17.51 13.09
N ASP A 67 -3.46 -18.59 12.89
CA ASP A 67 -3.84 -19.04 11.54
C ASP A 67 -4.63 -17.95 10.78
N ASP A 68 -5.49 -17.23 11.49
CA ASP A 68 -6.26 -16.09 10.95
C ASP A 68 -5.39 -14.95 10.43
N THR A 69 -4.14 -14.82 10.91
CA THR A 69 -3.22 -13.77 10.47
C THR A 69 -2.93 -13.89 8.97
N LEU A 70 -2.89 -15.10 8.41
CA LEU A 70 -2.58 -15.31 6.99
C LEU A 70 -3.64 -14.73 6.05
N TRP A 71 -4.90 -14.72 6.48
CA TRP A 71 -6.06 -14.33 5.67
C TRP A 71 -6.60 -12.96 6.06
N ILE A 72 -5.85 -12.22 6.88
CA ILE A 72 -6.33 -10.96 7.45
C ILE A 72 -6.65 -9.90 6.39
N TYR A 73 -5.88 -9.88 5.30
CA TYR A 73 -6.06 -8.89 4.24
C TYR A 73 -7.23 -9.21 3.31
N ASP A 74 -7.73 -10.45 3.29
CA ASP A 74 -8.93 -10.81 2.53
C ASP A 74 -10.19 -10.17 3.13
N LYS A 75 -10.10 -9.75 4.40
CA LYS A 75 -11.16 -9.03 5.12
C LYS A 75 -11.10 -7.51 4.93
N ILE A 76 -10.18 -6.99 4.12
CA ILE A 76 -9.98 -5.55 3.92
C ILE A 76 -10.28 -5.19 2.48
N ASP A 77 -11.09 -4.15 2.25
CA ASP A 77 -11.30 -3.58 0.91
C ASP A 77 -10.14 -2.66 0.47
N LEU A 78 -8.91 -3.20 0.49
CA LEU A 78 -7.72 -2.52 -0.02
C LEU A 78 -6.84 -3.50 -0.78
N PRO A 79 -6.32 -3.11 -1.95
CA PRO A 79 -5.34 -3.93 -2.66
C PRO A 79 -4.06 -4.06 -1.83
N LEU A 80 -3.40 -5.22 -1.92
CA LEU A 80 -2.13 -5.50 -1.23
C LEU A 80 -1.04 -4.45 -1.49
N ASP A 81 -1.04 -3.82 -2.66
CA ASP A 81 -0.12 -2.72 -2.98
C ASP A 81 -0.29 -1.49 -2.07
N LYS A 82 -1.52 -1.17 -1.67
CA LYS A 82 -1.78 -0.09 -0.71
C LYS A 82 -1.45 -0.55 0.70
N ILE A 83 -1.83 -1.78 1.07
CA ILE A 83 -1.52 -2.38 2.38
C ILE A 83 0.00 -2.40 2.62
N PHE A 84 0.79 -2.75 1.61
CA PHE A 84 2.26 -2.69 1.65
C PHE A 84 2.77 -1.32 2.14
N LEU A 85 2.22 -0.24 1.59
CA LEU A 85 2.61 1.13 1.98
C LEU A 85 2.20 1.48 3.40
N TRP A 86 1.05 0.96 3.85
CA TRP A 86 0.58 1.12 5.23
C TRP A 86 1.52 0.45 6.22
N LEU A 87 1.94 -0.79 5.93
CA LEU A 87 2.89 -1.50 6.79
C LEU A 87 4.26 -0.82 6.78
N GLU A 88 4.78 -0.45 5.62
CA GLU A 88 6.07 0.24 5.48
C GLU A 88 6.16 1.49 6.36
N GLU A 89 5.12 2.34 6.34
CA GLU A 89 5.11 3.57 7.15
C GLU A 89 5.02 3.26 8.66
N ASN A 90 4.37 2.16 9.05
CA ASN A 90 3.99 1.91 10.45
C ASN A 90 4.83 0.89 11.21
N ILE A 91 5.57 0.01 10.53
CA ILE A 91 6.56 -0.90 11.15
C ILE A 91 7.47 -0.19 12.18
N PRO A 92 8.10 0.97 11.88
CA PRO A 92 9.03 1.60 12.82
C PRO A 92 8.35 2.25 14.03
N TYR A 93 7.02 2.40 14.04
CA TYR A 93 6.30 2.90 15.20
C TYR A 93 6.03 1.81 16.25
N GLU A 94 6.00 0.53 15.84
CA GLU A 94 5.76 -0.57 16.78
C GLU A 94 7.03 -1.36 17.10
N TYR A 95 7.90 -1.56 16.11
CA TYR A 95 9.07 -2.42 16.25
C TYR A 95 10.35 -1.62 16.40
N SER A 96 11.28 -2.15 17.18
CA SER A 96 12.61 -1.57 17.42
C SER A 96 13.68 -2.66 17.48
N GLY A 97 14.95 -2.28 17.27
CA GLY A 97 16.09 -3.19 17.35
C GLY A 97 15.98 -4.39 16.39
N GLU A 98 16.10 -5.59 16.95
CA GLU A 98 16.08 -6.85 16.19
C GLU A 98 14.73 -7.12 15.51
N GLU A 99 13.61 -6.79 16.17
CA GLU A 99 12.27 -7.00 15.60
C GLU A 99 12.02 -6.10 14.39
N LEU A 100 12.54 -4.87 14.46
CA LEU A 100 12.47 -3.92 13.35
C LEU A 100 13.23 -4.45 12.12
N PHE A 101 14.42 -4.99 12.34
CA PHE A 101 15.22 -5.61 11.29
C PHE A 101 14.48 -6.77 10.62
N ARG A 102 13.96 -7.71 11.43
CA ARG A 102 13.21 -8.88 10.92
C ARG A 102 11.95 -8.47 10.15
N ALA A 103 11.22 -7.47 10.63
CA ALA A 103 10.02 -7.00 9.95
C ALA A 103 10.35 -6.37 8.59
N TYR A 104 11.43 -5.59 8.50
CA TYR A 104 11.89 -5.05 7.22
C TYR A 104 12.46 -6.12 6.28
N GLU A 105 13.07 -7.18 6.80
CA GLU A 105 13.48 -8.33 5.99
C GLU A 105 12.26 -9.00 5.35
N MET A 106 11.19 -9.21 6.10
CA MET A 106 9.92 -9.75 5.58
C MET A 106 9.25 -8.80 4.59
N LEU A 107 9.23 -7.49 4.87
CA LEU A 107 8.74 -6.48 3.94
C LEU A 107 9.55 -6.47 2.62
N SER A 108 10.87 -6.63 2.71
CA SER A 108 11.77 -6.72 1.55
C SER A 108 11.46 -7.95 0.69
N LEU A 109 11.26 -9.12 1.32
CA LEU A 109 10.83 -10.32 0.60
C LEU A 109 9.47 -10.13 -0.09
N ALA A 110 8.52 -9.48 0.58
CA ALA A 110 7.24 -9.13 -0.03
C ALA A 110 7.42 -8.24 -1.28
N ASP A 111 8.32 -7.25 -1.24
CA ASP A 111 8.60 -6.38 -2.39
C ASP A 111 9.27 -7.14 -3.56
N VAL A 112 10.13 -8.11 -3.26
CA VAL A 112 10.71 -8.99 -4.29
C VAL A 112 9.62 -9.77 -5.02
N PHE A 113 8.68 -10.38 -4.28
CA PHE A 113 7.56 -11.11 -4.90
C PHE A 113 6.60 -10.17 -5.64
N ARG A 114 6.33 -8.99 -5.09
CA ARG A 114 5.58 -7.93 -5.77
C ARG A 114 6.20 -7.55 -7.12
N GLY A 115 7.52 -7.35 -7.16
CA GLY A 115 8.25 -7.09 -8.40
C GLY A 115 8.19 -8.25 -9.40
N ARG A 116 8.25 -9.50 -8.91
CA ARG A 116 8.11 -10.71 -9.74
C ARG A 116 6.70 -10.83 -10.34
N ILE A 117 5.66 -10.54 -9.57
CA ILE A 117 4.26 -10.54 -10.05
C ILE A 117 4.13 -9.58 -11.23
N MET A 118 4.61 -8.34 -11.10
CA MET A 118 4.47 -7.34 -12.15
C MET A 118 5.29 -7.69 -13.40
N LYS A 119 6.49 -8.24 -13.24
CA LYS A 119 7.37 -8.62 -14.37
C LYS A 119 6.89 -9.87 -15.11
N GLN A 120 6.43 -10.88 -14.39
CA GLN A 120 6.10 -12.20 -14.96
C GLN A 120 4.59 -12.38 -15.18
N ARG A 121 3.76 -11.48 -14.66
CA ARG A 121 2.28 -11.59 -14.62
C ARG A 121 1.78 -12.88 -13.96
N HIS A 122 2.58 -13.45 -13.06
CA HIS A 122 2.26 -14.70 -12.38
C HIS A 122 1.58 -14.41 -11.04
N TRP A 123 0.25 -14.28 -11.07
CA TRP A 123 -0.57 -13.84 -9.93
C TRP A 123 -0.61 -14.81 -8.75
N ARG A 124 -0.26 -16.10 -8.93
CA ARG A 124 -0.14 -17.05 -7.81
C ARG A 124 0.90 -16.60 -6.76
N PHE A 125 1.83 -15.72 -7.13
CA PHE A 125 2.79 -15.16 -6.19
C PHE A 125 2.18 -14.18 -5.17
N LEU A 126 0.91 -13.77 -5.35
CA LEU A 126 0.18 -12.99 -4.35
C LEU A 126 0.12 -13.71 -3.00
N VAL A 127 0.06 -15.05 -2.99
CA VAL A 127 0.05 -15.84 -1.75
C VAL A 127 1.33 -15.59 -0.96
N TYR A 128 2.50 -15.57 -1.60
CA TYR A 128 3.77 -15.28 -0.92
C TYR A 128 3.86 -13.82 -0.47
N GLN A 129 3.43 -12.88 -1.31
CA GLN A 129 3.39 -11.46 -0.92
C GLN A 129 2.52 -11.28 0.33
N ASN A 130 1.33 -11.90 0.36
CA ASN A 130 0.45 -11.89 1.50
C ASN A 130 1.13 -12.50 2.75
N ILE A 131 1.68 -13.71 2.65
CA ILE A 131 2.34 -14.41 3.77
C ILE A 131 3.43 -13.53 4.40
N PHE A 132 4.28 -12.90 3.59
CA PHE A 132 5.36 -12.05 4.10
C PHE A 132 4.83 -10.77 4.75
N LEU A 133 3.80 -10.16 4.18
CA LEU A 133 3.17 -8.96 4.74
C LEU A 133 2.35 -9.24 6.01
N SER A 134 1.80 -10.44 6.16
CA SER A 134 0.99 -10.81 7.31
C SER A 134 1.82 -11.56 8.35
N ALA A 135 1.88 -12.89 8.25
CA ALA A 135 2.55 -13.76 9.20
C ALA A 135 4.05 -13.44 9.33
N GLY A 136 4.75 -13.10 8.25
CA GLY A 136 6.17 -12.74 8.30
C GLY A 136 6.43 -11.56 9.24
N ILE A 137 5.71 -10.46 9.05
CA ILE A 137 5.81 -9.27 9.92
C ILE A 137 5.30 -9.58 11.33
N ALA A 138 4.23 -10.37 11.47
CA ALA A 138 3.69 -10.73 12.78
C ALA A 138 4.64 -11.61 13.61
N LEU A 139 5.44 -12.48 12.98
CA LEU A 139 6.45 -13.35 13.60
C LEU A 139 7.76 -12.62 13.93
N SER A 140 7.90 -11.36 13.51
CA SER A 140 9.10 -10.57 13.80
C SER A 140 9.23 -10.21 15.28
N LYS A 141 8.11 -10.19 16.03
CA LYS A 141 8.08 -9.96 17.47
C LYS A 141 8.07 -11.26 18.27
N LYS A 142 8.68 -11.24 19.46
CA LYS A 142 8.73 -12.41 20.36
C LYS A 142 7.55 -12.49 21.33
N SER A 143 6.97 -11.34 21.67
CA SER A 143 5.87 -11.20 22.61
C SER A 143 4.82 -10.23 22.06
N PRO A 144 3.55 -10.31 22.53
CA PRO A 144 2.53 -9.35 22.14
C PRO A 144 2.91 -7.93 22.57
N LYS A 145 2.57 -6.94 21.75
CA LYS A 145 2.86 -5.53 22.05
C LYS A 145 1.73 -4.90 22.85
N LEU A 146 2.12 -4.18 23.90
CA LEU A 146 1.21 -3.47 24.79
C LEU A 146 1.34 -1.97 24.57
N GLY A 147 0.29 -1.23 24.90
CA GLY A 147 0.24 0.23 24.79
C GLY A 147 -0.49 0.73 23.55
N PHE A 148 -0.54 2.05 23.40
CA PHE A 148 -1.20 2.72 22.30
C PHE A 148 -0.19 3.18 21.26
N THR A 149 -0.48 2.90 19.99
CA THR A 149 0.33 3.32 18.84
C THR A 149 -0.59 4.04 17.88
N LYS A 150 -0.23 5.27 17.50
CA LYS A 150 -0.99 6.03 16.52
C LYS A 150 -0.48 5.70 15.13
N TYR A 151 -1.18 4.84 14.42
CA TYR A 151 -0.83 4.52 13.03
C TYR A 151 -1.12 5.71 12.09
N GLN A 152 -0.25 5.86 11.10
CA GLN A 152 -0.26 6.96 10.15
C GLN A 152 -0.55 6.47 8.75
N LYS A 153 -1.20 7.32 7.95
CA LYS A 153 -1.41 7.05 6.53
C LYS A 153 -0.07 7.07 5.77
N PRO A 154 0.09 6.28 4.69
CA PRO A 154 1.32 6.27 3.92
C PRO A 154 1.59 7.63 3.28
N THR A 155 2.83 8.08 3.40
CA THR A 155 3.27 9.37 2.86
C THR A 155 4.28 9.22 1.73
N ARG A 156 4.80 8.01 1.48
CA ARG A 156 5.85 7.75 0.48
C ARG A 156 5.54 8.29 -0.92
N ILE A 157 4.36 8.01 -1.46
CA ILE A 157 3.97 8.50 -2.81
C ILE A 157 3.92 10.02 -2.84
N LEU A 158 3.36 10.65 -1.79
CA LEU A 158 3.31 12.10 -1.66
C LEU A 158 4.72 12.70 -1.57
N LYS A 159 5.61 12.10 -0.78
CA LYS A 159 7.02 12.51 -0.66
C LYS A 159 7.74 12.43 -2.00
N ILE A 160 7.53 11.36 -2.79
CA ILE A 160 8.09 11.21 -4.14
C ILE A 160 7.56 12.32 -5.05
N TRP A 161 6.25 12.58 -5.04
CA TRP A 161 5.64 13.63 -5.85
C TRP A 161 6.20 15.02 -5.49
N LEU A 162 6.28 15.34 -4.19
CA LEU A 162 6.86 16.59 -3.69
C LEU A 162 8.32 16.74 -4.13
N ALA A 163 9.12 15.69 -3.98
CA ALA A 163 10.52 15.69 -4.40
C ALA A 163 10.67 15.88 -5.92
N ASN A 164 9.83 15.23 -6.72
CA ASN A 164 9.82 15.39 -8.18
C ASN A 164 9.43 16.81 -8.59
N ASN A 165 8.44 17.39 -7.92
CA ASN A 165 7.99 18.75 -8.19
C ASN A 165 9.07 19.79 -7.80
N GLN A 166 9.68 19.64 -6.62
CA GLN A 166 10.79 20.50 -6.18
C GLN A 166 12.00 20.41 -7.11
N ASN A 167 12.32 19.21 -7.60
CA ASN A 167 13.44 18.98 -8.51
C ASN A 167 13.09 19.18 -9.99
N LYS A 168 11.90 19.69 -10.33
CA LYS A 168 11.46 19.82 -11.74
C LYS A 168 12.44 20.66 -12.56
N ASN A 169 12.76 21.88 -12.09
CA ASN A 169 13.67 22.78 -12.79
C ASN A 169 15.09 22.20 -12.85
N LYS A 170 15.56 21.61 -11.74
CA LYS A 170 16.84 20.90 -11.70
C LYS A 170 16.93 19.79 -12.75
N ASN A 171 15.90 18.96 -12.87
CA ASN A 171 15.87 17.84 -13.81
C ASN A 171 15.86 18.29 -15.27
N THR A 172 15.19 19.40 -15.58
CA THR A 172 15.19 19.99 -16.92
C THR A 172 16.57 20.58 -17.26
N ILE A 173 17.17 21.36 -16.35
CA ILE A 173 18.53 21.90 -16.51
C ILE A 173 19.55 20.77 -16.73
N VAL A 174 19.50 19.73 -15.89
CA VAL A 174 20.37 18.54 -16.01
C VAL A 174 20.19 17.86 -17.35
N SER A 175 18.96 17.78 -17.86
CA SER A 175 18.68 17.19 -19.17
C SER A 175 19.28 18.01 -20.32
N LYS A 176 19.15 19.35 -20.28
CA LYS A 176 19.73 20.27 -21.28
C LYS A 176 21.26 20.22 -21.27
N TYR A 177 21.85 20.28 -20.08
CA TYR A 177 23.29 20.16 -19.89
C TYR A 177 23.83 18.81 -20.38
N ALA A 178 23.18 17.71 -19.99
CA ALA A 178 23.57 16.36 -20.40
C ALA A 178 23.56 16.20 -21.93
N HIS A 179 22.53 16.75 -22.59
CA HIS A 179 22.42 16.72 -24.05
C HIS A 179 23.56 17.49 -24.74
N LYS A 180 23.89 18.69 -24.26
CA LYS A 180 24.93 19.54 -24.86
C LYS A 180 26.36 19.07 -24.58
N THR A 181 26.58 18.39 -23.47
CA THR A 181 27.88 17.84 -23.07
C THR A 181 28.06 16.36 -23.44
N HIS A 182 27.08 15.76 -24.13
CA HIS A 182 27.07 14.34 -24.51
C HIS A 182 27.33 13.39 -23.32
N CYS A 183 26.86 13.76 -22.12
CA CYS A 183 26.97 12.91 -20.93
C CYS A 183 25.60 12.36 -20.50
N SER A 184 25.61 11.34 -19.64
CA SER A 184 24.36 10.78 -19.13
C SER A 184 23.71 11.73 -18.10
N LYS A 185 22.37 11.76 -18.06
CA LYS A 185 21.62 12.52 -17.04
C LYS A 185 22.04 12.16 -15.62
N LYS A 186 22.36 10.88 -15.37
CA LYS A 186 22.84 10.39 -14.08
C LYS A 186 24.18 11.03 -13.69
N LYS A 187 25.12 11.15 -14.64
CA LYS A 187 26.41 11.81 -14.41
C LYS A 187 26.22 13.32 -14.15
N ALA A 188 25.49 14.01 -15.02
CA ALA A 188 25.19 15.43 -14.88
C ALA A 188 24.47 15.75 -13.55
N MET A 189 23.55 14.89 -13.09
CA MET A 189 22.87 15.05 -11.81
C MET A 189 23.82 14.93 -10.62
N LYS A 190 24.78 13.99 -10.67
CA LYS A 190 25.80 13.79 -9.62
C LYS A 190 26.73 15.01 -9.52
N GLU A 191 27.08 15.58 -10.66
CA GLU A 191 27.99 16.74 -10.76
C GLU A 191 27.25 18.08 -10.64
N PHE A 192 25.92 18.09 -10.47
CA PHE A 192 25.10 19.31 -10.46
C PHE A 192 25.57 20.35 -9.44
N HIS A 193 26.12 19.90 -8.30
CA HIS A 193 26.67 20.80 -7.28
C HIS A 193 27.81 21.68 -7.82
N PHE A 194 28.61 21.20 -8.77
CA PHE A 194 29.67 21.96 -9.43
C PHE A 194 29.13 22.71 -10.64
N ILE A 195 28.32 22.03 -11.45
CA ILE A 195 27.75 22.58 -12.69
C ILE A 195 26.94 23.85 -12.40
N LYS A 196 26.21 23.93 -11.28
CA LYS A 196 25.41 25.12 -10.92
C LYS A 196 26.22 26.43 -10.88
N TYR A 197 27.53 26.38 -10.61
CA TYR A 197 28.39 27.57 -10.63
C TYR A 197 28.74 28.01 -12.04
N ILE A 198 29.00 27.05 -12.93
CA ILE A 198 29.26 27.29 -14.36
C ILE A 198 27.99 27.85 -15.03
N LEU A 199 26.82 27.33 -14.67
CA LEU A 199 25.53 27.78 -15.20
C LEU A 199 25.13 29.21 -14.79
N LYS A 200 25.91 29.90 -13.96
CA LYS A 200 25.66 31.32 -13.64
C LYS A 200 26.08 32.25 -14.76
N ASP A 201 26.96 31.81 -15.65
CA ASP A 201 27.41 32.60 -16.80
C ASP A 201 26.29 32.72 -17.84
N GLU A 202 25.93 33.96 -18.21
CA GLU A 202 24.89 34.26 -19.18
C GLU A 202 25.14 33.63 -20.56
N GLU A 203 26.39 33.52 -21.00
CA GLU A 203 26.70 32.87 -22.28
C GLU A 203 26.32 31.39 -22.25
N ILE A 204 26.56 30.73 -21.13
CA ILE A 204 26.31 29.31 -20.95
C ILE A 204 24.80 29.08 -20.82
N GLN A 205 24.08 29.96 -20.12
CA GLN A 205 22.62 29.92 -20.04
C GLN A 205 21.97 30.02 -21.43
N ARG A 206 22.45 30.92 -22.30
CA ARG A 206 21.99 31.04 -23.69
C ARG A 206 22.33 29.81 -24.52
N LYS A 207 23.56 29.28 -24.42
CA LYS A 207 23.99 28.06 -25.14
C LYS A 207 23.16 26.82 -24.76
N LEU A 208 22.67 26.76 -23.52
CA LEU A 208 21.83 25.69 -23.00
C LEU A 208 20.33 25.93 -23.21
N ASP A 209 19.93 27.11 -23.72
CA ASP A 209 18.54 27.51 -23.92
C ASP A 209 17.73 27.40 -22.62
N LEU A 210 18.24 27.98 -21.52
CA LEU A 210 17.54 27.98 -20.23
C LEU A 210 16.36 28.96 -20.23
N SER A 211 15.23 28.52 -19.68
CA SER A 211 14.05 29.34 -19.46
C SER A 211 14.22 30.26 -18.26
N GLU A 212 13.43 31.34 -18.19
CA GLU A 212 13.44 32.29 -17.07
C GLU A 212 13.22 31.61 -15.71
N GLN A 213 12.34 30.62 -15.65
CA GLN A 213 12.06 29.84 -14.43
C GLN A 213 13.28 29.01 -13.96
N GLU A 214 14.09 28.52 -14.90
CA GLU A 214 15.30 27.76 -14.60
C GLU A 214 16.43 28.69 -14.11
N ILE A 215 16.52 29.89 -14.69
CA ILE A 215 17.49 30.91 -14.27
C ILE A 215 17.15 31.40 -12.85
N ASP A 216 15.89 31.74 -12.57
CA ASP A 216 15.43 32.13 -11.23
C ASP A 216 15.71 31.02 -10.19
N TYR A 217 15.51 29.76 -10.57
CA TYR A 217 15.85 28.62 -9.73
C TYR A 217 17.36 28.55 -9.41
N LEU A 218 18.25 28.79 -10.39
CA LEU A 218 19.69 28.83 -10.17
C LEU A 218 20.13 29.99 -9.26
N VAL A 219 19.46 31.15 -9.36
CA VAL A 219 19.72 32.32 -8.50
C VAL A 219 19.32 32.03 -7.05
N LYS A 220 18.18 31.34 -6.83
CA LYS A 220 17.68 30.94 -5.50
C LYS A 220 18.54 29.89 -4.80
N LEU A 221 19.34 29.11 -5.54
CA LEU A 221 20.21 28.04 -5.04
C LEU A 221 21.54 28.52 -4.41
N LYS A 222 21.61 29.79 -3.96
CA LYS A 222 22.78 30.39 -3.30
C LYS A 222 23.36 29.45 -2.24
#